data_AF-A0A6L7XN04-F1
#
_entry.id   AF-A0A6L7XN04-F1
#
_cell.length_a   1.000
_cell.length_b   1.000
_cell.length_c   1.000
_cell.angle_alpha   90.00
_cell.angle_beta   90.00
_cell.angle_gamma   90.00
#
_symmetry.space_group_name_H-M   'P 1'
#
loop_
_entity.id
_entity.type
_entity.pdbx_description
1 polymer ?
#
loop_
_entity_poly.entity_id
_entity_poly.type
_entity_poly.pdbx_seq_one_letter_code
_entity_poly.pdbx_strand_id
1 'polypeptide(L)'
;MKRRILFGAGAWLALSGTQVAMALSWLRCVRAFGTLGGRDALPPEARVQSEGPLGVGALSWLRCVRAWRRASEGRMPSVPPGPPLAGAFSLGTCRRGFALVAVLWVLAALGLVAVYVDGLVGSRVDRAMAAREGIARKLDRIGTHSTVVYLAVAGRANHRALVLERRQRFTDDIAENEFLPAGDGELLLTGKTYAGLGDMHFSVQDETGLGALNLPHAPMFGAALVHLGVTPLDVRRLAARVRDYIDLDADLSVSGAESLAYRRRDLPPPPNWIMLAPLEIKRVFGAAEAIAPEQWEPLRGLVSTRSAGYNFNTMHPDVLAGLLRLPAEQVDAVLKARAGGPINRADQVASLTGRHLDISDEDILTAPSSFLRVAVWPKGGGARSVAGIQLTLQGDVVPWRTGYFYTETLTPAQSRQTERETEAPYLGEIDTTADDAARPATEAPTPATPLFGATFSDSD
;
A
#
# COMPACT_ATOMS: atom_id res chain seq x y z
N MET A 1 13.04 24.81 10.50
CA MET A 1 12.88 26.28 10.48
C MET A 1 11.50 26.66 11.03
N LYS A 2 11.42 27.17 12.25
CA LYS A 2 10.16 27.64 12.89
C LYS A 2 10.09 29.17 12.79
N ARG A 3 9.18 29.71 11.98
CA ARG A 3 8.89 31.17 11.96
C ARG A 3 7.85 31.48 13.04
N ARG A 4 8.27 32.17 14.10
CA ARG A 4 7.38 32.86 15.05
C ARG A 4 6.94 34.17 14.41
N ILE A 5 5.64 34.34 14.20
CA ILE A 5 5.03 35.62 13.81
C ILE A 5 4.75 36.38 15.10
N LEU A 6 5.49 37.46 15.35
CA LEU A 6 5.25 38.45 16.39
C LEU A 6 4.23 39.47 15.84
N PHE A 7 3.03 39.52 16.40
CA PHE A 7 2.11 40.64 16.19
C PHE A 7 2.40 41.72 17.23
N GLY A 8 2.80 42.89 16.76
CA GLY A 8 2.99 44.09 17.57
C GLY A 8 1.65 44.64 18.07
N ALA A 9 1.56 44.89 19.37
CA ALA A 9 0.50 45.66 19.98
C ALA A 9 0.83 47.16 19.89
N GLY A 10 -0.07 47.97 19.35
CA GLY A 10 0.08 49.42 19.40
C GLY A 10 -0.76 50.21 18.40
N ALA A 11 -2.05 50.39 18.69
CA ALA A 11 -2.85 51.57 18.33
C ALA A 11 -4.28 51.41 18.88
N TRP A 12 -4.58 52.00 20.03
CA TRP A 12 -5.96 52.11 20.53
C TRP A 12 -6.58 53.42 20.02
N LEU A 13 -7.41 53.32 18.98
CA LEU A 13 -8.39 54.36 18.65
C LEU A 13 -9.56 54.24 19.63
N ALA A 14 -9.95 55.37 20.24
CA ALA A 14 -11.11 55.46 21.11
C ALA A 14 -12.40 55.25 20.28
N LEU A 15 -12.85 54.01 20.20
CA LEU A 15 -14.13 53.64 19.60
C LEU A 15 -15.25 53.97 20.59
N SER A 16 -16.33 54.59 20.12
CA SER A 16 -17.53 54.78 20.93
C SER A 16 -18.16 53.44 21.31
N GLY A 17 -18.91 53.38 22.42
CA GLY A 17 -19.51 52.14 22.93
C GLY A 17 -20.40 51.41 21.91
N THR A 18 -21.02 52.13 20.97
CA THR A 18 -21.79 51.55 19.85
C THR A 18 -20.91 50.86 18.81
N GLN A 19 -19.71 51.37 18.53
CA GLN A 19 -18.76 50.72 17.60
C GLN A 19 -18.14 49.46 18.21
N VAL A 20 -17.88 49.46 19.52
CA VAL A 20 -17.41 48.27 20.25
C VAL A 20 -18.51 47.19 20.28
N ALA A 21 -19.77 47.57 20.52
CA ALA A 21 -20.90 46.64 20.50
C ALA A 21 -21.14 46.01 19.11
N MET A 22 -21.03 46.80 18.03
CA MET A 22 -21.09 46.28 16.66
C MET A 22 -19.92 45.36 16.34
N ALA A 23 -18.69 45.74 16.70
CA ALA A 23 -17.50 44.91 16.47
C ALA A 23 -17.58 43.57 17.23
N LEU A 24 -18.06 43.58 18.49
CA LEU A 24 -18.25 42.36 19.28
C LEU A 24 -19.40 41.49 18.76
N SER A 25 -20.50 42.08 18.31
CA SER A 25 -21.59 41.34 17.67
C SER A 25 -21.13 40.70 16.36
N TRP A 26 -20.32 41.41 15.58
CA TRP A 26 -19.74 40.91 14.33
C TRP A 26 -18.72 39.79 14.58
N LEU A 27 -17.81 39.96 15.56
CA LEU A 27 -16.86 38.91 15.99
C LEU A 27 -17.58 37.63 16.46
N ARG A 28 -18.73 37.77 17.14
CA ARG A 28 -19.57 36.62 17.52
C ARG A 28 -20.20 35.94 16.31
N CYS A 29 -20.67 36.70 15.31
CA CYS A 29 -21.18 36.14 14.05
C CYS A 29 -20.10 35.43 13.22
N VAL A 30 -18.91 36.02 13.09
CA VAL A 30 -17.78 35.41 12.36
C VAL A 30 -17.31 34.13 13.05
N ARG A 31 -17.23 34.13 14.39
CA ARG A 31 -16.85 32.94 15.16
C ARG A 31 -17.90 31.82 15.06
N ALA A 32 -19.19 32.16 15.01
CA ALA A 32 -20.26 31.19 14.77
C ALA A 32 -20.24 30.61 13.34
N PHE A 33 -19.78 31.39 12.35
CA PHE A 33 -19.61 30.94 10.97
C PHE A 33 -18.40 30.01 10.81
N GLY A 34 -17.28 30.31 11.48
CA GLY A 34 -16.07 29.47 11.47
C GLY A 34 -16.26 28.07 12.08
N THR A 35 -17.20 27.91 13.01
CA THR A 35 -17.50 26.60 13.64
C THR A 35 -18.41 25.69 12.80
N LEU A 36 -18.97 26.16 11.69
CA LEU A 36 -19.84 25.36 10.81
C LEU A 36 -19.07 24.59 9.71
N GLY A 37 -17.79 24.86 9.50
CA GLY A 37 -16.99 24.28 8.41
C GLY A 37 -16.25 22.97 8.70
N GLY A 38 -16.52 22.30 9.83
CA GLY A 38 -15.62 21.26 10.38
C GLY A 38 -16.20 19.85 10.55
N ARG A 39 -17.31 19.46 9.90
CA ARG A 39 -17.95 18.16 10.16
C ARG A 39 -17.94 17.11 9.04
N ASP A 40 -17.32 17.38 7.89
CA ASP A 40 -17.23 16.39 6.81
C ASP A 40 -15.80 15.83 6.69
N ALA A 41 -15.42 14.98 7.65
CA ALA A 41 -14.23 14.13 7.55
C ALA A 41 -14.39 12.88 8.44
N LEU A 42 -15.24 11.95 7.99
CA LEU A 42 -15.18 10.54 8.40
C LEU A 42 -15.08 9.68 7.13
N PRO A 43 -14.27 8.62 7.13
CA PRO A 43 -14.14 7.71 5.99
C PRO A 43 -15.46 6.97 5.70
N PRO A 44 -15.70 6.54 4.44
CA PRO A 44 -16.99 6.01 3.99
C PRO A 44 -17.40 4.65 4.58
N GLU A 45 -16.67 4.08 5.53
CA GLU A 45 -16.95 2.74 6.08
C GLU A 45 -17.69 2.72 7.43
N ALA A 46 -18.07 3.89 7.98
CA ALA A 46 -18.72 3.98 9.30
C ALA A 46 -20.11 4.67 9.30
N ARG A 47 -20.93 4.45 8.26
CA ARG A 47 -22.32 4.94 8.23
C ARG A 47 -23.34 3.82 8.18
N VAL A 48 -23.52 3.15 9.32
CA VAL A 48 -24.79 2.50 9.67
C VAL A 48 -25.11 2.89 11.12
N GLN A 49 -26.30 3.45 11.31
CA GLN A 49 -26.93 3.88 12.57
C GLN A 49 -26.46 5.20 13.23
N SER A 50 -27.07 6.31 12.82
CA SER A 50 -27.65 7.28 13.77
C SER A 50 -28.57 8.26 13.04
N GLU A 51 -29.88 8.05 13.12
CA GLU A 51 -30.87 9.10 12.84
C GLU A 51 -31.09 9.92 14.12
N GLY A 52 -30.89 11.24 14.04
CA GLY A 52 -31.08 12.20 15.13
C GLY A 52 -31.03 13.64 14.60
N PRO A 53 -31.74 14.60 15.22
CA PRO A 53 -32.43 15.68 14.51
C PRO A 53 -31.51 16.83 14.08
N LEU A 54 -31.84 17.39 12.90
CA LEU A 54 -31.25 18.60 12.31
C LEU A 54 -31.33 19.79 13.28
N GLY A 55 -30.19 20.11 13.91
CA GLY A 55 -30.10 21.05 15.02
C GLY A 55 -29.72 22.48 14.66
N VAL A 56 -30.56 23.42 15.11
CA VAL A 56 -30.25 24.71 15.78
C VAL A 56 -29.52 25.82 15.00
N GLY A 57 -28.61 25.53 14.06
CA GLY A 57 -27.78 26.54 13.39
C GLY A 57 -28.55 27.47 12.45
N ALA A 58 -29.44 26.92 11.62
CA ALA A 58 -30.21 27.70 10.64
C ALA A 58 -31.24 28.64 11.28
N LEU A 59 -31.79 28.26 12.45
CA LEU A 59 -32.75 29.07 13.20
C LEU A 59 -32.12 30.29 13.88
N SER A 60 -30.83 30.20 14.24
CA SER A 60 -30.06 31.32 14.81
C SER A 60 -29.81 32.41 13.77
N TRP A 61 -29.42 32.03 12.55
CA TRP A 61 -29.15 32.96 11.45
C TRP A 61 -30.42 33.74 11.03
N LEU A 62 -31.56 33.05 10.88
CA LEU A 62 -32.84 33.68 10.55
C LEU A 62 -33.34 34.65 11.64
N ARG A 63 -33.01 34.42 12.92
CA ARG A 63 -33.36 35.34 14.02
C ARG A 63 -32.51 36.63 13.99
N CYS A 64 -31.22 36.53 13.69
CA CYS A 64 -30.36 37.71 13.50
C CYS A 64 -30.78 38.56 12.31
N VAL A 65 -31.10 37.94 11.16
CA VAL A 65 -31.55 38.68 9.96
C VAL A 65 -32.90 39.37 10.21
N ARG A 66 -33.83 38.73 10.93
CA ARG A 66 -35.12 39.35 11.32
C ARG A 66 -34.99 40.44 12.38
N ALA A 67 -33.98 40.38 13.26
CA ALA A 67 -33.73 41.43 14.25
C ALA A 67 -33.12 42.67 13.59
N TRP A 68 -32.20 42.48 12.65
CA TRP A 68 -31.61 43.55 11.87
C TRP A 68 -32.65 44.24 10.97
N ARG A 69 -33.52 43.46 10.30
CA ARG A 69 -34.62 44.01 9.48
C ARG A 69 -35.63 44.82 10.30
N ARG A 70 -35.95 44.37 11.52
CA ARG A 70 -36.83 45.12 12.44
C ARG A 70 -36.19 46.40 12.97
N ALA A 71 -34.87 46.42 13.19
CA ALA A 71 -34.16 47.63 13.59
C ALA A 71 -34.07 48.67 12.44
N SER A 72 -34.04 48.23 11.18
CA SER A 72 -34.04 49.13 10.02
C SER A 72 -35.42 49.69 9.65
N GLU A 73 -36.52 49.11 10.12
CA GLU A 73 -37.89 49.50 9.75
C GLU A 73 -38.56 50.51 10.71
N GLY A 74 -37.84 51.03 11.70
CA GLY A 74 -38.22 52.26 12.42
C GLY A 74 -39.56 52.25 13.19
N ARG A 75 -40.17 51.09 13.48
CA ARG A 75 -41.39 51.03 14.32
C ARG A 75 -41.03 50.91 15.80
N MET A 76 -41.04 52.03 16.52
CA MET A 76 -41.15 52.05 17.98
C MET A 76 -42.62 52.09 18.42
N PRO A 77 -42.97 51.50 19.59
CA PRO A 77 -44.31 51.56 20.16
C PRO A 77 -44.67 52.98 20.63
N SER A 78 -45.94 53.36 20.42
CA SER A 78 -46.52 54.68 20.68
C SER A 78 -46.66 55.00 22.17
N VAL A 79 -46.17 56.17 22.60
CA VAL A 79 -46.36 56.79 23.92
C VAL A 79 -47.40 57.92 23.82
N PRO A 80 -48.31 58.12 24.80
CA PRO A 80 -49.37 59.14 24.75
C PRO A 80 -48.86 60.60 24.95
N PRO A 81 -49.66 61.62 24.58
CA PRO A 81 -49.18 62.97 24.25
C PRO A 81 -49.00 63.89 25.46
N GLY A 82 -47.88 64.62 25.50
CA GLY A 82 -47.62 65.78 26.36
C GLY A 82 -47.49 67.08 25.54
N PRO A 83 -47.60 68.27 26.17
CA PRO A 83 -47.88 69.55 25.52
C PRO A 83 -46.71 70.10 24.66
N PRO A 84 -47.02 71.02 23.72
CA PRO A 84 -46.12 71.37 22.62
C PRO A 84 -45.01 72.32 23.08
N LEU A 85 -43.78 71.80 23.17
CA LEU A 85 -42.59 72.63 23.20
C LEU A 85 -42.10 72.83 21.77
N ALA A 86 -42.39 74.02 21.24
CA ALA A 86 -41.80 74.56 20.04
C ALA A 86 -40.28 74.71 20.24
N GLY A 87 -39.54 73.74 19.74
CA GLY A 87 -38.08 73.79 19.61
C GLY A 87 -37.73 73.37 18.20
N ALA A 88 -37.47 74.36 17.34
CA ALA A 88 -36.98 74.16 15.99
C ALA A 88 -35.61 73.46 16.04
N PHE A 89 -35.61 72.13 15.88
CA PHE A 89 -34.39 71.39 15.57
C PHE A 89 -34.04 71.67 14.11
N SER A 90 -33.17 72.66 13.94
CA SER A 90 -32.36 72.83 12.74
C SER A 90 -31.76 71.49 12.33
N LEU A 91 -32.10 71.01 11.13
CA LEU A 91 -31.40 69.93 10.43
C LEU A 91 -30.00 70.43 10.06
N GLY A 92 -29.14 70.57 11.07
CA GLY A 92 -27.73 70.84 10.90
C GLY A 92 -27.11 69.74 10.05
N THR A 93 -26.43 70.15 8.98
CA THR A 93 -25.76 69.34 7.97
C THR A 93 -24.67 68.44 8.58
N CYS A 94 -25.06 67.35 9.22
CA CYS A 94 -24.17 66.24 9.56
C CYS A 94 -24.18 65.26 8.39
N ARG A 95 -23.14 65.26 7.53
CA ARG A 95 -22.66 64.07 6.78
C ARG A 95 -21.57 64.44 5.75
N ARG A 96 -20.34 64.70 6.22
CA ARG A 96 -19.13 64.59 5.36
C ARG A 96 -18.01 63.72 5.95
N GLY A 97 -18.13 63.24 7.19
CA GLY A 97 -17.17 62.31 7.81
C GLY A 97 -17.55 60.82 7.77
N PHE A 98 -18.81 60.46 7.47
CA PHE A 98 -19.29 59.07 7.57
C PHE A 98 -18.96 58.21 6.34
N ALA A 99 -18.81 58.82 5.16
CA ALA A 99 -18.54 58.11 3.92
C ALA A 99 -17.21 57.35 3.94
N LEU A 100 -16.16 57.94 4.55
CA LEU A 100 -14.84 57.32 4.65
C LEU A 100 -14.87 56.03 5.47
N VAL A 101 -15.58 56.04 6.60
CA VAL A 101 -15.70 54.86 7.48
C VAL A 101 -16.43 53.73 6.75
N ALA A 102 -17.50 54.03 6.01
CA ALA A 102 -18.22 53.03 5.24
C ALA A 102 -17.35 52.38 4.16
N VAL A 103 -16.55 53.16 3.42
CA VAL A 103 -15.63 52.64 2.40
C VAL A 103 -14.53 51.77 3.02
N LEU A 104 -13.96 52.20 4.15
CA LEU A 104 -12.95 51.42 4.87
C LEU A 104 -13.50 50.04 5.28
N TRP A 105 -14.74 49.99 5.79
CA TRP A 105 -15.39 48.73 6.14
C TRP A 105 -15.67 47.83 4.93
N VAL A 106 -16.08 48.40 3.80
CA VAL A 106 -16.26 47.65 2.56
C VAL A 106 -14.94 47.08 2.06
N LEU A 107 -13.86 47.87 2.08
CA LEU A 107 -12.52 47.40 1.71
C LEU A 107 -12.01 46.32 2.66
N ALA A 108 -12.24 46.46 3.97
CA ALA A 108 -11.87 45.44 4.96
C ALA A 108 -12.66 44.14 4.74
N ALA A 109 -13.97 44.23 4.47
CA ALA A 109 -14.80 43.07 4.17
C ALA A 109 -14.37 42.39 2.86
N LEU A 110 -14.05 43.17 1.82
CA LEU A 110 -13.56 42.65 0.54
C LEU A 110 -12.20 41.96 0.70
N GLY A 111 -11.29 42.54 1.49
CA GLY A 111 -10.00 41.93 1.82
C GLY A 111 -10.16 40.60 2.57
N LEU A 112 -11.11 40.52 3.52
CA LEU A 112 -11.41 39.29 4.22
C LEU A 112 -11.97 38.20 3.29
N VAL A 113 -12.87 38.59 2.37
CA VAL A 113 -13.41 37.68 1.35
C VAL A 113 -12.29 37.18 0.43
N ALA A 114 -11.38 38.05 0.01
CA ALA A 114 -10.25 37.67 -0.84
C ALA A 114 -9.36 36.63 -0.15
N VAL A 115 -8.97 36.85 1.11
CA VAL A 115 -8.17 35.90 1.90
C VAL A 115 -8.91 34.57 2.10
N TYR A 116 -10.23 34.61 2.32
CA TYR A 116 -11.04 33.41 2.46
C TYR A 116 -11.12 32.58 1.17
N VAL A 117 -11.32 33.24 0.02
CA VAL A 117 -11.36 32.55 -1.29
C VAL A 117 -10.00 31.95 -1.63
N ASP A 118 -8.91 32.67 -1.37
CA ASP A 118 -7.54 32.18 -1.59
C ASP A 118 -7.27 30.88 -0.80
N GLY A 119 -7.60 30.86 0.50
CA GLY A 119 -7.46 29.65 1.32
C GLY A 119 -8.36 28.50 0.87
N LEU A 120 -9.58 28.78 0.41
CA LEU A 120 -10.50 27.76 -0.10
C LEU A 120 -9.99 27.15 -1.42
N VAL A 121 -9.50 27.98 -2.34
CA VAL A 121 -8.98 27.52 -3.64
C VAL A 121 -7.67 26.75 -3.44
N GLY A 122 -6.73 27.26 -2.64
CA GLY A 122 -5.46 26.59 -2.34
C GLY A 122 -5.69 25.18 -1.78
N SER A 123 -6.52 25.04 -0.75
CA SER A 123 -6.81 23.73 -0.16
C SER A 123 -7.52 22.75 -1.10
N ARG A 124 -8.29 23.24 -2.09
CA ARG A 124 -8.95 22.38 -3.09
C ARG A 124 -7.97 21.92 -4.15
N VAL A 125 -7.08 22.81 -4.57
CA VAL A 125 -6.00 22.52 -5.53
C VAL A 125 -5.02 21.50 -4.92
N ASP A 126 -4.59 21.70 -3.67
CA ASP A 126 -3.70 20.76 -2.97
C ASP A 126 -4.34 19.37 -2.83
N ARG A 127 -5.63 19.31 -2.47
CA ARG A 127 -6.37 18.04 -2.39
C ARG A 127 -6.54 17.36 -3.74
N ALA A 128 -6.78 18.14 -4.80
CA ALA A 128 -6.89 17.60 -6.16
C ALA A 128 -5.55 17.05 -6.64
N MET A 129 -4.44 17.73 -6.35
CA MET A 129 -3.09 17.25 -6.63
C MET A 129 -2.77 15.97 -5.86
N ALA A 130 -3.00 15.94 -4.54
CA ALA A 130 -2.78 14.76 -3.72
C ALA A 130 -3.66 13.56 -4.16
N ALA A 131 -4.90 13.82 -4.58
CA ALA A 131 -5.79 12.79 -5.12
C ALA A 131 -5.29 12.24 -6.47
N ARG A 132 -4.83 13.12 -7.37
CA ARG A 132 -4.23 12.73 -8.66
C ARG A 132 -2.99 11.86 -8.45
N GLU A 133 -2.09 12.25 -7.56
CA GLU A 133 -0.91 11.44 -7.20
C GLU A 133 -1.32 10.11 -6.58
N GLY A 134 -2.35 10.08 -5.73
CA GLY A 134 -2.89 8.85 -5.15
C GLY A 134 -3.42 7.88 -6.21
N ILE A 135 -4.10 8.40 -7.24
CA ILE A 135 -4.56 7.59 -8.38
C ILE A 135 -3.38 7.09 -9.21
N ALA A 136 -2.41 7.95 -9.52
CA ALA A 136 -1.20 7.57 -10.27
C ALA A 136 -0.46 6.43 -9.56
N ARG A 137 -0.14 6.58 -8.26
CA ARG A 137 0.50 5.52 -7.45
C ARG A 137 -0.30 4.21 -7.43
N LYS A 138 -1.64 4.28 -7.44
CA LYS A 138 -2.49 3.09 -7.49
C LYS A 138 -2.40 2.40 -8.86
N LEU A 139 -2.40 3.17 -9.95
CA LEU A 139 -2.22 2.65 -11.31
C LEU A 139 -0.84 2.02 -11.48
N ASP A 140 0.22 2.69 -11.02
CA ASP A 140 1.59 2.18 -11.10
C ASP A 140 1.77 0.87 -10.32
N ARG A 141 1.14 0.76 -9.14
CA ARG A 141 1.12 -0.48 -8.36
C ARG A 141 0.41 -1.62 -9.09
N ILE A 142 -0.77 -1.36 -9.64
CA ILE A 142 -1.55 -2.37 -10.38
C ILE A 142 -0.79 -2.76 -11.65
N GLY A 143 -0.24 -1.80 -12.38
CA GLY A 143 0.57 -2.03 -13.57
C GLY A 143 1.80 -2.88 -13.26
N THR A 144 2.57 -2.53 -12.23
CA THR A 144 3.74 -3.31 -11.79
C THR A 144 3.35 -4.74 -11.43
N HIS A 145 2.31 -4.92 -10.61
CA HIS A 145 1.85 -6.25 -10.22
C HIS A 145 1.40 -7.09 -11.43
N SER A 146 0.57 -6.52 -12.31
CA SER A 146 0.08 -7.22 -13.50
C SER A 146 1.20 -7.58 -14.46
N THR A 147 2.18 -6.70 -14.67
CA THR A 147 3.34 -7.00 -15.52
C THR A 147 4.18 -8.12 -14.92
N VAL A 148 4.42 -8.11 -13.61
CA VAL A 148 5.18 -9.19 -12.93
C VAL A 148 4.46 -10.54 -13.05
N VAL A 149 3.13 -10.57 -12.84
CA VAL A 149 2.35 -11.79 -13.01
C VAL A 149 2.36 -12.25 -14.47
N TYR A 150 2.23 -11.33 -15.43
CA TYR A 150 2.35 -11.65 -16.85
C TYR A 150 3.72 -12.27 -17.19
N LEU A 151 4.81 -11.67 -16.70
CA LEU A 151 6.16 -12.21 -16.89
C LEU A 151 6.33 -13.59 -16.24
N ALA A 152 5.70 -13.85 -15.09
CA ALA A 152 5.72 -15.16 -14.45
C ALA A 152 4.94 -16.23 -15.22
N VAL A 153 3.84 -15.83 -15.87
CA VAL A 153 3.01 -16.73 -16.68
C VAL A 153 3.63 -17.01 -18.05
N ALA A 154 4.11 -15.97 -18.74
CA ALA A 154 4.60 -16.05 -20.11
C ALA A 154 6.10 -16.34 -20.19
N GLY A 155 6.83 -16.05 -19.12
CA GLY A 155 8.28 -16.21 -19.06
C GLY A 155 8.68 -17.66 -18.80
N ARG A 156 9.90 -17.99 -19.21
CA ARG A 156 10.54 -19.26 -18.86
C ARG A 156 11.27 -19.09 -17.54
N ALA A 157 11.25 -20.11 -16.69
CA ALA A 157 12.05 -20.15 -15.48
C ALA A 157 13.36 -20.93 -15.73
N ASN A 158 14.47 -20.45 -15.18
CA ASN A 158 15.64 -21.29 -14.89
C ASN A 158 15.61 -21.72 -13.43
N HIS A 159 16.67 -22.32 -12.90
CA HIS A 159 16.70 -22.87 -11.54
C HIS A 159 16.44 -21.86 -10.41
N ARG A 160 16.61 -20.55 -10.64
CA ARG A 160 16.49 -19.51 -9.60
C ARG A 160 15.70 -18.26 -10.00
N ALA A 161 15.37 -18.11 -11.27
CA ALA A 161 14.89 -16.85 -11.85
C ALA A 161 13.90 -17.07 -13.00
N LEU A 162 13.13 -16.04 -13.30
CA LEU A 162 12.46 -15.92 -14.60
C LEU A 162 13.43 -15.30 -15.60
N VAL A 163 13.62 -15.96 -16.73
CA VAL A 163 14.47 -15.51 -17.83
C VAL A 163 13.68 -14.49 -18.65
N LEU A 164 14.21 -13.27 -18.77
CA LEU A 164 13.59 -12.18 -19.48
C LEU A 164 14.28 -12.01 -20.85
N GLU A 165 13.85 -12.80 -21.84
CA GLU A 165 14.39 -12.69 -23.20
C GLU A 165 13.75 -11.52 -23.97
N ARG A 166 14.59 -10.67 -24.59
CA ARG A 166 14.12 -9.50 -25.36
C ARG A 166 13.49 -9.90 -26.69
N ARG A 167 13.89 -11.07 -27.18
CA ARG A 167 13.33 -11.77 -28.34
C ARG A 167 13.05 -13.17 -27.85
N GLN A 168 11.78 -13.52 -27.67
CA GLN A 168 11.38 -14.91 -27.46
C GLN A 168 11.86 -15.71 -28.67
N ARG A 169 13.00 -16.40 -28.53
CA ARG A 169 13.45 -17.31 -29.57
C ARG A 169 12.64 -18.58 -29.39
N PHE A 170 11.59 -18.70 -30.19
CA PHE A 170 10.98 -20.00 -30.48
C PHE A 170 11.93 -20.77 -31.38
N THR A 171 13.07 -21.20 -30.84
CA THR A 171 13.95 -22.15 -31.53
C THR A 171 13.48 -23.55 -31.14
N ASP A 172 13.04 -24.33 -32.13
CA ASP A 172 12.60 -25.73 -31.98
C ASP A 172 13.73 -26.67 -31.53
N ASP A 173 14.99 -26.21 -31.53
CA ASP A 173 16.17 -26.98 -31.15
C ASP A 173 16.54 -26.85 -29.65
N ILE A 174 15.58 -27.07 -28.75
CA ILE A 174 15.91 -27.19 -27.32
C ILE A 174 16.41 -28.61 -27.08
N ALA A 175 17.73 -28.79 -27.05
CA ALA A 175 18.32 -30.00 -26.48
C ALA A 175 17.83 -30.14 -25.02
N GLU A 176 17.17 -31.26 -24.70
CA GLU A 176 16.41 -31.49 -23.46
C GLU A 176 17.20 -31.33 -22.14
N ASN A 177 18.51 -31.14 -22.18
CA ASN A 177 19.38 -31.14 -20.99
C ASN A 177 20.23 -29.87 -20.78
N GLU A 178 20.08 -28.83 -21.60
CA GLU A 178 20.87 -27.61 -21.43
C GLU A 178 20.06 -26.57 -20.63
N PHE A 179 20.38 -26.44 -19.34
CA PHE A 179 19.93 -25.31 -18.53
C PHE A 179 20.33 -24.02 -19.23
N LEU A 180 19.35 -23.15 -19.51
CA LEU A 180 19.63 -21.88 -20.18
C LEU A 180 20.69 -21.11 -19.38
N PRO A 181 21.77 -20.64 -20.02
CA PRO A 181 22.75 -19.79 -19.36
C PRO A 181 22.06 -18.54 -18.82
N ALA A 182 22.62 -17.97 -17.76
CA ALA A 182 22.11 -16.73 -17.19
C ALA A 182 22.04 -15.65 -18.28
N GLY A 183 20.82 -15.27 -18.67
CA GLY A 183 20.60 -14.30 -19.75
C GLY A 183 20.86 -12.87 -19.29
N ASP A 184 20.92 -11.93 -20.25
CA ASP A 184 21.12 -10.49 -20.02
C ASP A 184 19.99 -9.83 -19.19
N GLY A 185 18.91 -10.57 -18.88
CA GLY A 185 17.89 -10.18 -17.93
C GLY A 185 17.32 -11.37 -17.16
N GLU A 186 17.54 -11.39 -15.84
CA GLU A 186 16.97 -12.37 -14.92
C GLU A 186 16.18 -11.69 -13.80
N LEU A 187 14.95 -12.15 -13.59
CA LEU A 187 14.17 -11.81 -12.40
C LEU A 187 14.32 -12.92 -11.36
N LEU A 188 15.23 -12.74 -10.41
CA LEU A 188 15.50 -13.69 -9.35
C LEU A 188 14.27 -13.88 -8.46
N LEU A 189 13.93 -15.15 -8.18
CA LEU A 189 12.81 -15.55 -7.34
C LEU A 189 13.23 -15.72 -5.87
N THR A 190 14.14 -14.86 -5.41
CA THR A 190 14.78 -14.91 -4.08
C THR A 190 14.38 -13.74 -3.17
N GLY A 191 13.32 -13.02 -3.53
CA GLY A 191 12.85 -11.85 -2.78
C GLY A 191 13.68 -10.59 -3.01
N LYS A 192 14.58 -10.61 -4.02
CA LYS A 192 15.35 -9.43 -4.41
C LYS A 192 14.43 -8.29 -4.85
N THR A 193 14.83 -7.06 -4.50
CA THR A 193 14.10 -5.83 -4.86
C THR A 193 14.48 -5.35 -6.26
N TYR A 194 13.46 -4.95 -7.02
CA TYR A 194 13.53 -4.46 -8.39
C TYR A 194 12.72 -3.17 -8.54
N ALA A 195 13.13 -2.31 -9.48
CA ALA A 195 12.36 -1.14 -9.89
C ALA A 195 11.15 -1.57 -10.75
N GLY A 196 9.95 -1.09 -10.40
CA GLY A 196 8.72 -1.28 -11.15
C GLY A 196 8.34 -0.05 -11.97
N LEU A 197 7.07 0.02 -12.39
CA LEU A 197 6.55 1.18 -13.13
C LEU A 197 6.43 2.41 -12.21
N GLY A 198 6.84 3.57 -12.72
CA GLY A 198 6.83 4.82 -11.96
C GLY A 198 7.73 4.74 -10.71
N ASP A 199 7.28 5.32 -9.60
CA ASP A 199 7.97 5.26 -8.31
C ASP A 199 7.59 4.01 -7.51
N MET A 200 7.57 2.84 -8.16
CA MET A 200 7.26 1.58 -7.49
C MET A 200 8.48 0.67 -7.43
N HIS A 201 8.55 -0.12 -6.37
CA HIS A 201 9.47 -1.22 -6.19
C HIS A 201 8.67 -2.51 -6.06
N PHE A 202 9.29 -3.63 -6.44
CA PHE A 202 8.72 -4.94 -6.23
C PHE A 202 9.75 -6.00 -5.92
N SER A 203 9.30 -7.14 -5.42
CA SER A 203 10.10 -8.35 -5.23
C SER A 203 9.27 -9.58 -5.55
N VAL A 204 9.93 -10.62 -6.06
CA VAL A 204 9.32 -11.93 -6.29
C VAL A 204 10.10 -12.99 -5.51
N GLN A 205 9.40 -13.83 -4.77
CA GLN A 205 9.96 -14.93 -3.99
C GLN A 205 9.21 -16.22 -4.33
N ASP A 206 9.94 -17.27 -4.68
CA ASP A 206 9.37 -18.62 -4.77
C ASP A 206 9.03 -19.10 -3.35
N GLU A 207 7.78 -19.49 -3.14
CA GLU A 207 7.29 -19.86 -1.82
C GLU A 207 7.87 -21.18 -1.30
N THR A 208 8.38 -22.06 -2.17
CA THR A 208 9.08 -23.29 -1.75
C THR A 208 10.48 -23.02 -1.18
N GLY A 209 10.98 -21.79 -1.33
CA GLY A 209 12.18 -21.31 -0.65
C GLY A 209 11.94 -20.83 0.79
N LEU A 210 10.71 -20.95 1.32
CA LEU A 210 10.28 -20.44 2.63
C LEU A 210 9.80 -21.57 3.55
N GLY A 211 9.75 -21.31 4.86
CA GLY A 211 9.24 -22.26 5.86
C GLY A 211 7.75 -22.56 5.69
N ALA A 212 7.41 -23.81 5.38
CA ALA A 212 6.03 -24.24 5.17
C ALA A 212 5.22 -24.36 6.47
N LEU A 213 4.23 -23.48 6.65
CA LEU A 213 3.31 -23.48 7.80
C LEU A 213 2.39 -24.70 7.80
N ASN A 214 1.95 -25.15 6.62
CA ASN A 214 1.07 -26.31 6.49
C ASN A 214 1.83 -27.65 6.60
N LEU A 215 3.15 -27.63 6.85
CA LEU A 215 3.97 -28.80 7.17
C LEU A 215 4.80 -28.52 8.44
N PRO A 216 4.17 -28.44 9.63
CA PRO A 216 4.86 -28.03 10.86
C PRO A 216 5.98 -28.98 11.33
N HIS A 217 6.01 -30.21 10.81
CA HIS A 217 7.07 -31.19 11.07
C HIS A 217 8.27 -31.04 10.11
N ALA A 218 8.12 -30.28 9.02
CA ALA A 218 9.21 -30.06 8.08
C ALA A 218 10.35 -29.26 8.75
N PRO A 219 11.62 -29.64 8.55
CA PRO A 219 12.78 -28.92 9.07
C PRO A 219 12.76 -27.41 8.80
N MET A 220 12.24 -26.99 7.65
CA MET A 220 12.16 -25.57 7.27
C MET A 220 11.24 -24.74 8.16
N PHE A 221 10.16 -25.31 8.71
CA PHE A 221 9.27 -24.62 9.64
C PHE A 221 10.04 -24.23 10.91
N GLY A 222 10.73 -25.21 11.50
CA GLY A 222 11.53 -24.97 12.70
C GLY A 222 12.72 -24.06 12.43
N ALA A 223 13.39 -24.21 11.28
CA ALA A 223 14.51 -23.38 10.86
C ALA A 223 14.17 -21.89 10.82
N ALA A 224 13.05 -21.52 10.19
CA ALA A 224 12.60 -20.13 10.09
C ALA A 224 12.36 -19.51 11.47
N LEU A 225 11.74 -20.25 12.40
CA LEU A 225 11.46 -19.76 13.75
C LEU A 225 12.72 -19.68 14.61
N VAL A 226 13.60 -20.68 14.55
CA VAL A 226 14.86 -20.68 15.30
C VAL A 226 15.78 -19.55 14.83
N HIS A 227 15.82 -19.24 13.53
CA HIS A 227 16.58 -18.10 13.01
C HIS A 227 16.14 -16.78 13.63
N LEU A 228 14.85 -16.62 13.92
CA LEU A 228 14.32 -15.44 14.59
C LEU A 228 14.57 -15.41 16.10
N GLY A 229 15.15 -16.47 16.67
CA GLY A 229 15.43 -16.59 18.10
C GLY A 229 14.30 -17.24 18.90
N VAL A 230 13.31 -17.87 18.26
CA VAL A 230 12.31 -18.69 18.97
C VAL A 230 12.99 -19.93 19.54
N THR A 231 12.75 -20.23 20.81
CA THR A 231 13.44 -21.36 21.46
C THR A 231 13.06 -22.69 20.81
N PRO A 232 13.98 -23.67 20.72
CA PRO A 232 13.63 -24.98 20.15
C PRO A 232 12.47 -25.69 20.86
N LEU A 233 12.26 -25.42 22.16
CA LEU A 233 11.13 -25.97 22.90
C LEU A 233 9.81 -25.33 22.45
N ASP A 234 9.78 -24.02 22.29
CA ASP A 234 8.59 -23.29 21.85
C ASP A 234 8.27 -23.59 20.39
N VAL A 235 9.28 -23.78 19.53
CA VAL A 235 9.09 -24.29 18.16
C VAL A 235 8.40 -25.64 18.15
N ARG A 236 8.85 -26.60 18.98
CA ARG A 236 8.20 -27.93 19.05
C ARG A 236 6.75 -27.85 19.55
N ARG A 237 6.49 -27.01 20.55
CA ARG A 237 5.12 -26.78 21.06
C ARG A 237 4.24 -26.12 20.00
N LEU A 238 4.77 -25.11 19.32
CA LEU A 238 4.05 -24.40 18.27
C LEU A 238 3.77 -25.33 17.08
N ALA A 239 4.72 -26.17 16.67
CA ALA A 239 4.53 -27.17 15.62
C ALA A 239 3.37 -28.13 15.94
N ALA A 240 3.28 -28.62 17.18
CA ALA A 240 2.16 -29.47 17.61
C ALA A 240 0.82 -28.74 17.52
N ARG A 241 0.76 -27.46 17.92
CA ARG A 241 -0.46 -26.65 17.84
C ARG A 241 -0.83 -26.20 16.44
N VAL A 242 0.17 -26.02 15.57
CA VAL A 242 -0.07 -25.76 14.15
C VAL A 242 -0.68 -27.00 13.50
N ARG A 243 -0.23 -28.21 13.86
CA ARG A 243 -0.84 -29.47 13.40
C ARG A 243 -2.32 -29.54 13.78
N ASP A 244 -2.63 -29.42 15.08
CA ASP A 244 -4.02 -29.41 15.60
C ASP A 244 -4.86 -28.23 15.06
N TYR A 245 -4.23 -27.20 14.49
CA TYR A 245 -4.95 -26.08 13.87
C TYR A 245 -5.40 -26.40 12.44
N ILE A 246 -4.69 -27.28 11.74
CA ILE A 246 -4.87 -27.54 10.30
C ILE A 246 -5.41 -28.94 9.97
N ASP A 247 -5.33 -29.89 10.90
CA ASP A 247 -5.90 -31.23 10.70
C ASP A 247 -7.44 -31.20 10.75
N LEU A 248 -8.05 -32.26 10.22
CA LEU A 248 -9.52 -32.32 10.03
C LEU A 248 -10.25 -32.88 11.26
N ASP A 249 -9.53 -33.57 12.14
CA ASP A 249 -10.08 -34.18 13.34
C ASP A 249 -10.09 -33.18 14.51
N ALA A 250 -10.32 -33.65 15.73
CA ALA A 250 -10.28 -32.84 16.94
C ALA A 250 -9.45 -33.54 18.02
N ASP A 251 -8.52 -34.41 17.59
CA ASP A 251 -7.72 -35.24 18.47
C ASP A 251 -6.55 -34.41 19.03
N LEU A 252 -6.59 -34.16 20.32
CA LEU A 252 -5.60 -33.33 20.97
C LEU A 252 -4.21 -34.00 20.97
N SER A 253 -3.23 -33.35 20.34
CA SER A 253 -1.88 -33.88 20.33
C SER A 253 -1.06 -33.50 21.56
N VAL A 254 0.08 -34.17 21.78
CA VAL A 254 0.98 -33.87 22.91
C VAL A 254 1.53 -32.45 22.74
N SER A 255 1.13 -31.53 23.64
CA SER A 255 1.38 -30.08 23.57
C SER A 255 0.57 -29.30 22.53
N GLY A 256 -0.36 -29.96 21.86
CA GLY A 256 -1.31 -29.39 20.92
C GLY A 256 -2.41 -28.55 21.58
N ALA A 257 -3.37 -28.08 20.80
CA ALA A 257 -4.44 -27.21 21.27
C ALA A 257 -5.67 -27.26 20.35
N GLU A 258 -6.82 -27.59 20.96
CA GLU A 258 -8.09 -27.75 20.27
C GLU A 258 -9.13 -26.69 20.66
N SER A 259 -10.32 -26.75 20.06
CA SER A 259 -11.44 -25.82 20.30
C SER A 259 -11.72 -25.46 21.78
N LEU A 260 -11.52 -26.40 22.73
CA LEU A 260 -11.66 -26.13 24.16
C LEU A 260 -10.56 -25.20 24.71
N ALA A 261 -9.31 -25.37 24.28
CA ALA A 261 -8.19 -24.53 24.70
C ALA A 261 -8.35 -23.09 24.18
N TYR A 262 -8.77 -22.94 22.92
CA TYR A 262 -9.05 -21.64 22.31
C TYR A 262 -10.18 -20.89 23.04
N ARG A 263 -11.31 -21.56 23.31
CA ARG A 263 -12.44 -20.97 24.04
C ARG A 263 -12.06 -20.49 25.45
N ARG A 264 -11.19 -21.21 26.15
CA ARG A 264 -10.71 -20.81 27.49
C ARG A 264 -9.88 -19.52 27.49
N ARG A 265 -9.43 -19.05 26.32
CA ARG A 265 -8.69 -17.80 26.13
C ARG A 265 -9.44 -16.79 25.26
N ASP A 266 -10.74 -16.97 25.08
CA ASP A 266 -11.57 -16.10 24.23
C ASP A 266 -11.04 -15.95 22.80
N LEU A 267 -10.38 -17.00 22.28
CA LEU A 267 -9.92 -17.08 20.90
C LEU A 267 -10.96 -17.84 20.04
N PRO A 268 -11.12 -17.49 18.75
CA PRO A 268 -11.87 -18.31 17.80
C PRO A 268 -11.31 -19.74 17.76
N PRO A 269 -12.15 -20.79 17.68
CA PRO A 269 -11.66 -22.16 17.57
C PRO A 269 -10.79 -22.36 16.31
N PRO A 270 -9.92 -23.38 16.29
CA PRO A 270 -9.17 -23.72 15.08
C PRO A 270 -10.14 -24.03 13.93
N PRO A 271 -9.79 -23.66 12.68
CA PRO A 271 -10.64 -23.91 11.53
C PRO A 271 -10.62 -25.37 11.09
N ASN A 272 -9.67 -26.18 11.58
CA ASN A 272 -9.44 -27.57 11.21
C ASN A 272 -9.30 -27.70 9.69
N TRP A 273 -8.47 -26.81 9.14
CA TRP A 273 -8.23 -26.66 7.71
C TRP A 273 -6.86 -26.02 7.48
N ILE A 274 -6.27 -26.28 6.31
CA ILE A 274 -5.01 -25.67 5.91
C ILE A 274 -5.04 -24.14 6.01
N MET A 275 -3.94 -23.55 6.45
CA MET A 275 -3.80 -22.09 6.45
C MET A 275 -3.82 -21.57 5.01
N LEU A 276 -4.63 -20.54 4.76
CA LEU A 276 -4.75 -19.89 3.47
C LEU A 276 -3.73 -18.76 3.33
N ALA A 277 -3.48 -18.03 4.42
CA ALA A 277 -2.53 -16.92 4.46
C ALA A 277 -1.42 -17.13 5.51
N PRO A 278 -0.18 -16.69 5.24
CA PRO A 278 0.93 -16.79 6.19
C PRO A 278 0.66 -16.16 7.55
N LEU A 279 -0.17 -15.10 7.59
CA LEU A 279 -0.51 -14.38 8.81
C LEU A 279 -1.45 -15.15 9.76
N GLU A 280 -2.05 -16.25 9.30
CA GLU A 280 -2.93 -17.08 10.14
C GLU A 280 -2.21 -17.74 11.30
N ILE A 281 -0.89 -17.91 11.23
CA ILE A 281 -0.07 -18.37 12.36
C ILE A 281 -0.29 -17.53 13.62
N LYS A 282 -0.65 -16.24 13.50
CA LYS A 282 -0.96 -15.38 14.65
C LYS A 282 -2.21 -15.82 15.41
N ARG A 283 -3.08 -16.59 14.77
CA ARG A 283 -4.29 -17.17 15.37
C ARG A 283 -3.99 -18.48 16.08
N VAL A 284 -2.83 -19.09 15.86
CA VAL A 284 -2.48 -20.36 16.49
C VAL A 284 -2.30 -20.17 17.99
N PHE A 285 -2.83 -21.10 18.79
CA PHE A 285 -2.81 -21.01 20.23
C PHE A 285 -1.38 -20.89 20.76
N GLY A 286 -1.15 -19.88 21.60
CA GLY A 286 0.15 -19.67 22.21
C GLY A 286 1.24 -19.12 21.28
N ALA A 287 0.90 -18.76 20.03
CA ALA A 287 1.87 -18.21 19.08
C ALA A 287 2.34 -16.81 19.49
N ALA A 288 1.46 -15.98 20.07
CA ALA A 288 1.80 -14.65 20.56
C ALA A 288 2.79 -14.67 21.75
N GLU A 289 2.78 -15.76 22.51
CA GLU A 289 3.69 -16.00 23.63
C GLU A 289 5.02 -16.60 23.18
N ALA A 290 5.00 -17.41 22.11
CA ALA A 290 6.20 -18.03 21.54
C ALA A 290 7.00 -17.07 20.64
N ILE A 291 6.32 -16.14 19.97
CA ILE A 291 6.91 -15.22 18.98
C ILE A 291 6.74 -13.79 19.47
N ALA A 292 7.86 -13.15 19.80
CA ALA A 292 7.91 -11.78 20.28
C ALA A 292 7.37 -10.77 19.23
N PRO A 293 6.79 -9.64 19.67
CA PRO A 293 6.27 -8.59 18.79
C PRO A 293 7.18 -8.22 17.60
N GLU A 294 8.47 -8.08 17.86
CA GLU A 294 9.51 -7.71 16.89
C GLU A 294 9.86 -8.83 15.90
N GLN A 295 9.58 -10.09 16.23
CA GLN A 295 9.83 -11.25 15.35
C GLN A 295 8.73 -11.44 14.31
N TRP A 296 7.53 -10.89 14.54
CA TRP A 296 6.37 -11.05 13.65
C TRP A 296 6.50 -10.38 12.29
N GLU A 297 7.33 -9.35 12.18
CA GLU A 297 7.58 -8.68 10.92
C GLU A 297 8.49 -9.52 10.02
N PRO A 298 9.72 -9.88 10.44
CA PRO A 298 10.61 -10.69 9.61
C PRO A 298 10.05 -12.09 9.33
N LEU A 299 9.31 -12.69 10.28
CA LEU A 299 8.69 -14.01 10.08
C LEU A 299 7.84 -14.08 8.81
N ARG A 300 7.13 -13.01 8.45
CA ARG A 300 6.28 -13.00 7.25
C ARG A 300 7.09 -13.26 5.99
N GLY A 301 8.31 -12.73 5.92
CA GLY A 301 9.24 -12.95 4.81
C GLY A 301 9.84 -14.36 4.78
N LEU A 302 9.77 -15.10 5.89
CA LEU A 302 10.44 -16.39 6.05
C LEU A 302 9.51 -17.61 5.97
N VAL A 303 8.18 -17.42 6.02
CA VAL A 303 7.21 -18.52 6.02
C VAL A 303 6.23 -18.44 4.87
N SER A 304 5.72 -19.58 4.43
CA SER A 304 4.65 -19.71 3.43
C SER A 304 3.60 -20.74 3.87
N THR A 305 2.40 -20.68 3.30
CA THR A 305 1.37 -21.72 3.41
C THR A 305 1.54 -22.83 2.36
N ARG A 306 2.50 -22.69 1.43
CA ARG A 306 2.77 -23.66 0.37
C ARG A 306 4.03 -24.46 0.68
N SER A 307 4.05 -25.70 0.19
CA SER A 307 5.22 -26.57 0.19
C SER A 307 5.13 -27.54 -0.97
N ALA A 308 6.26 -27.81 -1.60
CA ALA A 308 6.39 -28.88 -2.61
C ALA A 308 7.73 -29.62 -2.52
N GLY A 309 8.62 -29.24 -1.60
CA GLY A 309 10.01 -29.71 -1.52
C GLY A 309 10.95 -28.58 -1.09
N TYR A 310 12.25 -28.83 -1.18
CA TYR A 310 13.32 -27.90 -0.82
C TYR A 310 13.93 -27.29 -2.08
N ASN A 311 13.72 -26.00 -2.33
CA ASN A 311 14.41 -25.31 -3.42
C ASN A 311 15.60 -24.49 -2.91
N PHE A 312 16.79 -25.08 -2.82
CA PHE A 312 18.01 -24.38 -2.39
C PHE A 312 18.38 -23.19 -3.30
N ASN A 313 17.93 -23.20 -4.55
CA ASN A 313 18.25 -22.16 -5.53
C ASN A 313 17.44 -20.88 -5.31
N THR A 314 16.23 -21.00 -4.75
CA THR A 314 15.35 -19.86 -4.41
C THR A 314 15.19 -19.64 -2.91
N MET A 315 15.74 -20.53 -2.07
CA MET A 315 15.65 -20.46 -0.61
C MET A 315 16.11 -19.10 -0.07
N HIS A 316 15.33 -18.56 0.85
CA HIS A 316 15.70 -17.32 1.54
C HIS A 316 16.97 -17.56 2.38
N PRO A 317 17.97 -16.65 2.37
CA PRO A 317 19.24 -16.85 3.08
C PRO A 317 19.07 -17.21 4.56
N ASP A 318 18.13 -16.57 5.23
CA ASP A 318 17.83 -16.83 6.65
C ASP A 318 17.21 -18.21 6.89
N VAL A 319 16.33 -18.67 5.99
CA VAL A 319 15.75 -20.02 6.08
C VAL A 319 16.84 -21.06 5.83
N LEU A 320 17.71 -20.81 4.85
CA LEU A 320 18.87 -21.65 4.55
C LEU A 320 19.83 -21.74 5.74
N ALA A 321 20.15 -20.59 6.36
CA ALA A 321 20.99 -20.50 7.54
C ALA A 321 20.40 -21.31 8.71
N GLY A 322 19.10 -21.16 8.98
CA GLY A 322 18.41 -21.90 10.03
C GLY A 322 18.33 -23.41 9.76
N LEU A 323 18.04 -23.79 8.51
CA LEU A 323 17.85 -25.19 8.11
C LEU A 323 19.15 -25.97 8.24
N LEU A 324 20.21 -25.40 7.69
CA LEU A 324 21.53 -26.01 7.69
C LEU A 324 22.32 -25.70 8.97
N ARG A 325 21.79 -24.84 9.85
CA ARG A 325 22.40 -24.30 11.08
C ARG A 325 23.82 -23.76 10.82
N LEU A 326 24.00 -23.01 9.74
CA LEU A 326 25.29 -22.54 9.25
C LEU A 326 25.68 -21.17 9.82
N PRO A 327 26.98 -20.89 9.98
CA PRO A 327 27.47 -19.51 10.12
C PRO A 327 27.28 -18.73 8.80
N ALA A 328 27.23 -17.41 8.89
CA ALA A 328 26.99 -16.51 7.74
C ALA A 328 27.95 -16.78 6.56
N GLU A 329 29.23 -17.04 6.83
CA GLU A 329 30.24 -17.30 5.79
C GLU A 329 29.93 -18.54 4.93
N GLN A 330 29.36 -19.59 5.53
CA GLN A 330 28.99 -20.81 4.80
C GLN A 330 27.69 -20.63 4.02
N VAL A 331 26.78 -19.78 4.52
CA VAL A 331 25.59 -19.38 3.76
C VAL A 331 26.02 -18.68 2.47
N ASP A 332 26.98 -17.74 2.54
CA ASP A 332 27.50 -17.04 1.37
C ASP A 332 28.14 -17.99 0.33
N ALA A 333 28.80 -19.05 0.77
CA ALA A 333 29.34 -20.07 -0.13
C ALA A 333 28.23 -20.77 -0.94
N VAL A 334 27.11 -21.11 -0.30
CA VAL A 334 25.94 -21.69 -0.98
C VAL A 334 25.27 -20.66 -1.90
N LEU A 335 25.13 -19.40 -1.45
CA LEU A 335 24.57 -18.30 -2.25
C LEU A 335 25.42 -18.00 -3.50
N LYS A 336 26.74 -18.15 -3.40
CA LYS A 336 27.66 -18.03 -4.54
C LYS A 336 27.55 -19.23 -5.47
N ALA A 337 27.48 -20.45 -4.92
CA ALA A 337 27.34 -21.67 -5.71
C ALA A 337 26.05 -21.69 -6.55
N ARG A 338 24.89 -21.34 -5.95
CA ARG A 338 23.61 -21.25 -6.69
C ARG A 338 23.62 -20.22 -7.82
N ALA A 339 24.54 -19.26 -7.78
CA ALA A 339 24.73 -18.29 -8.86
C ALA A 339 25.55 -18.83 -10.03
N GLY A 340 26.38 -19.84 -9.80
CA GLY A 340 27.15 -20.53 -10.85
C GLY A 340 26.39 -21.67 -11.52
N GLY A 341 25.43 -22.29 -10.83
CA GLY A 341 24.62 -23.39 -11.38
C GLY A 341 23.56 -23.89 -10.40
N PRO A 342 22.69 -24.82 -10.84
CA PRO A 342 21.67 -25.40 -9.99
C PRO A 342 22.28 -26.25 -8.88
N ILE A 343 21.75 -26.09 -7.66
CA ILE A 343 21.96 -26.99 -6.52
C ILE A 343 20.74 -27.92 -6.47
N ASN A 344 20.91 -29.16 -6.92
CA ASN A 344 19.83 -30.13 -7.08
C ASN A 344 20.09 -31.48 -6.39
N ARG A 345 21.18 -31.57 -5.61
CA ARG A 345 21.53 -32.79 -4.87
C ARG A 345 21.99 -32.47 -3.46
N ALA A 346 21.71 -33.36 -2.51
CA ALA A 346 22.10 -33.20 -1.12
C ALA A 346 23.63 -33.23 -0.94
N ASP A 347 24.34 -34.02 -1.75
CA ASP A 347 25.81 -34.12 -1.76
C ASP A 347 26.50 -32.79 -2.15
N GLN A 348 25.91 -32.02 -3.08
CA GLN A 348 26.39 -30.69 -3.43
C GLN A 348 26.33 -29.75 -2.22
N VAL A 349 25.20 -29.72 -1.50
CA VAL A 349 25.06 -28.90 -0.29
C VAL A 349 26.06 -29.36 0.78
N ALA A 350 26.23 -30.68 0.94
CA ALA A 350 27.18 -31.24 1.89
C ALA A 350 28.63 -30.88 1.54
N SER A 351 29.01 -30.88 0.26
CA SER A 351 30.35 -30.48 -0.19
C SER A 351 30.63 -28.99 0.04
N LEU A 352 29.61 -28.14 -0.10
CA LEU A 352 29.72 -26.69 0.11
C LEU A 352 29.79 -26.31 1.60
N THR A 353 29.11 -27.07 2.45
CA THR A 353 28.86 -26.69 3.86
C THR A 353 29.56 -27.58 4.89
N GLY A 354 30.05 -28.76 4.46
CA GLY A 354 30.56 -29.81 5.33
C GLY A 354 29.47 -30.52 6.13
N ARG A 355 28.18 -30.34 5.81
CA ARG A 355 27.06 -30.91 6.57
C ARG A 355 26.25 -31.88 5.74
N HIS A 356 26.12 -33.10 6.23
CA HIS A 356 25.20 -34.07 5.66
C HIS A 356 23.75 -33.67 5.96
N LEU A 357 22.88 -33.81 4.97
CA LEU A 357 21.46 -33.54 5.09
C LEU A 357 20.69 -34.84 5.05
N ASP A 358 19.78 -34.99 6.00
CA ASP A 358 18.77 -36.04 6.00
C ASP A 358 17.57 -35.60 5.15
N ILE A 359 17.83 -35.36 3.86
CA ILE A 359 16.86 -34.93 2.86
C ILE A 359 17.12 -35.79 1.62
N SER A 360 16.08 -36.43 1.08
CA SER A 360 16.19 -37.20 -0.16
C SER A 360 16.49 -36.25 -1.32
N ASP A 361 17.32 -36.68 -2.28
CA ASP A 361 17.52 -35.94 -3.53
C ASP A 361 16.18 -35.70 -4.27
N GLU A 362 15.19 -36.57 -4.07
CA GLU A 362 13.83 -36.48 -4.63
C GLU A 362 13.01 -35.32 -4.02
N ASP A 363 13.33 -34.89 -2.81
CA ASP A 363 12.69 -33.76 -2.16
C ASP A 363 13.32 -32.42 -2.60
N ILE A 364 14.45 -32.45 -3.30
CA ILE A 364 15.16 -31.25 -3.75
C ILE A 364 14.62 -30.79 -5.11
N LEU A 365 14.11 -29.57 -5.14
CA LEU A 365 13.53 -28.98 -6.35
C LEU A 365 14.63 -28.44 -7.26
N THR A 366 14.58 -28.87 -8.53
CA THR A 366 15.49 -28.43 -9.60
C THR A 366 15.08 -27.11 -10.23
N ALA A 367 13.80 -26.74 -10.10
CA ALA A 367 13.20 -25.56 -10.70
C ALA A 367 12.29 -24.84 -9.69
N PRO A 368 12.09 -23.52 -9.87
CA PRO A 368 11.13 -22.75 -9.08
C PRO A 368 9.73 -23.34 -9.16
N SER A 369 8.99 -23.22 -8.04
CA SER A 369 7.61 -23.72 -8.00
C SER A 369 6.63 -22.80 -8.74
N SER A 370 5.43 -23.30 -8.96
CA SER A 370 4.29 -22.49 -9.45
C SER A 370 3.73 -21.55 -8.38
N PHE A 371 4.26 -21.55 -7.16
CA PHE A 371 3.81 -20.70 -6.05
C PHE A 371 4.79 -19.54 -5.84
N LEU A 372 4.36 -18.34 -6.21
CA LEU A 372 5.16 -17.13 -6.14
C LEU A 372 4.53 -16.13 -5.18
N ARG A 373 5.35 -15.48 -4.36
CA ARG A 373 4.96 -14.30 -3.60
C ARG A 373 5.44 -13.07 -4.32
N VAL A 374 4.50 -12.20 -4.70
CA VAL A 374 4.78 -10.89 -5.29
C VAL A 374 4.50 -9.82 -4.24
N ALA A 375 5.49 -8.98 -3.97
CA ALA A 375 5.33 -7.82 -3.11
C ALA A 375 5.61 -6.54 -3.91
N VAL A 376 4.78 -5.51 -3.73
CA VAL A 376 4.88 -4.23 -4.45
C VAL A 376 4.66 -3.07 -3.49
N TRP A 377 5.51 -2.05 -3.54
CA TRP A 377 5.45 -0.88 -2.64
C TRP A 377 6.04 0.37 -3.31
N PRO A 378 5.66 1.59 -2.90
CA PRO A 378 6.23 2.81 -3.46
C PRO A 378 7.68 3.06 -3.01
N LYS A 379 8.48 3.69 -3.88
CA LYS A 379 9.82 4.18 -3.59
C LYS A 379 9.75 5.20 -2.46
N GLY A 380 10.71 5.11 -1.53
CA GLY A 380 10.69 5.89 -0.28
C GLY A 380 9.85 5.28 0.85
N GLY A 381 9.24 4.11 0.62
CA GLY A 381 8.52 3.35 1.64
C GLY A 381 7.03 3.67 1.71
N GLY A 382 6.32 2.98 2.60
CA GLY A 382 4.87 3.07 2.74
C GLY A 382 4.22 1.70 2.84
N ALA A 383 2.99 1.61 2.36
CA ALA A 383 2.24 0.36 2.35
C ALA A 383 2.76 -0.60 1.27
N ARG A 384 3.29 -1.75 1.69
CA ARG A 384 3.65 -2.89 0.86
C ARG A 384 2.45 -3.81 0.69
N SER A 385 2.06 -4.02 -0.55
CA SER A 385 1.04 -4.97 -0.97
C SER A 385 1.70 -6.31 -1.25
N VAL A 386 1.26 -7.40 -0.62
CA VAL A 386 1.81 -8.74 -0.80
C VAL A 386 0.71 -9.68 -1.29
N ALA A 387 0.97 -10.39 -2.37
CA ALA A 387 0.06 -11.38 -2.95
C ALA A 387 0.78 -12.72 -3.13
N GLY A 388 0.13 -13.81 -2.70
CA GLY A 388 0.53 -15.17 -3.06
C GLY A 388 -0.16 -15.59 -4.35
N ILE A 389 0.61 -15.84 -5.40
CA ILE A 389 0.18 -16.18 -6.75
C ILE A 389 0.50 -17.65 -7.01
N GLN A 390 -0.48 -18.41 -7.47
CA GLN A 390 -0.32 -19.77 -7.95
C GLN A 390 -0.50 -19.79 -9.46
N LEU A 391 0.53 -20.17 -10.21
CA LEU A 391 0.46 -20.35 -11.65
C LEU A 391 -0.32 -21.65 -11.96
N THR A 392 -1.26 -21.57 -12.89
CA THR A 392 -2.12 -22.69 -13.28
C THR A 392 -2.13 -22.82 -14.79
N LEU A 393 -1.61 -23.94 -15.32
CA LEU A 393 -1.53 -24.19 -16.76
C LEU A 393 -2.91 -24.28 -17.44
N GLN A 394 -3.96 -24.64 -16.69
CA GLN A 394 -5.30 -24.93 -17.21
C GLN A 394 -6.39 -24.06 -16.57
N GLY A 395 -6.08 -22.83 -16.15
CA GLY A 395 -7.10 -21.95 -15.58
C GLY A 395 -8.16 -21.54 -16.61
N ASP A 396 -9.44 -21.67 -16.25
CA ASP A 396 -10.58 -21.42 -17.17
C ASP A 396 -10.65 -19.98 -17.71
N VAL A 397 -10.12 -19.01 -16.95
CA VAL A 397 -10.21 -17.57 -17.28
C VAL A 397 -8.84 -16.91 -17.33
N VAL A 398 -8.00 -17.21 -16.34
CA VAL A 398 -6.64 -16.68 -16.23
C VAL A 398 -5.68 -17.81 -15.82
N PRO A 399 -4.46 -17.88 -16.38
CA PRO A 399 -3.48 -18.92 -16.07
C PRO A 399 -2.79 -18.74 -14.70
N TRP A 400 -3.43 -18.06 -13.75
CA TRP A 400 -2.97 -17.92 -12.37
C TRP A 400 -4.14 -17.73 -11.40
N ARG A 401 -3.90 -17.97 -10.12
CA ARG A 401 -4.85 -17.72 -9.03
C ARG A 401 -4.16 -16.96 -7.91
N THR A 402 -4.86 -16.01 -7.30
CA THR A 402 -4.38 -15.35 -6.07
C THR A 402 -4.85 -16.16 -4.87
N GLY A 403 -3.91 -16.74 -4.12
CA GLY A 403 -4.21 -17.54 -2.92
C GLY A 403 -4.47 -16.67 -1.69
N TYR A 404 -3.65 -15.63 -1.49
CA TYR A 404 -3.83 -14.68 -0.40
C TYR A 404 -3.36 -13.29 -0.82
N PHE A 405 -3.87 -12.27 -0.12
CA PHE A 405 -3.48 -10.88 -0.29
C PHE A 405 -3.48 -10.18 1.06
N TYR A 406 -2.45 -9.41 1.37
CA TYR A 406 -2.43 -8.52 2.52
C TYR A 406 -1.60 -7.27 2.26
N THR A 407 -1.81 -6.26 3.09
CA THR A 407 -1.03 -5.03 3.08
C THR A 407 -0.32 -4.88 4.41
N GLU A 408 0.92 -4.41 4.37
CA GLU A 408 1.70 -4.10 5.55
C GLU A 408 2.48 -2.81 5.36
N THR A 409 2.95 -2.21 6.46
CA THR A 409 3.74 -0.99 6.39
C THR A 409 5.21 -1.37 6.49
N LEU A 410 6.02 -0.87 5.55
CA LEU A 410 7.47 -1.05 5.60
C LEU A 410 8.06 -0.31 6.78
N THR A 411 8.99 -0.95 7.47
CA THR A 411 9.81 -0.27 8.47
C THR A 411 10.86 0.61 7.79
N PRO A 412 11.32 1.70 8.43
CA PRO A 412 12.37 2.56 7.86
C PRO A 412 13.70 1.82 7.57
N ALA A 413 13.97 0.71 8.27
CA ALA A 413 15.13 -0.13 7.98
C ALA A 413 14.98 -0.83 6.62
N GLN A 414 13.81 -1.43 6.36
CA GLN A 414 13.50 -2.08 5.09
C GLN A 414 13.47 -1.08 3.94
N SER A 415 12.89 0.10 4.14
CA SER A 415 12.88 1.17 3.12
C SER A 415 14.29 1.61 2.68
N ARG A 416 15.29 1.51 3.56
CA ARG A 416 16.69 1.78 3.22
C ARG A 416 17.35 0.62 2.48
N GLN A 417 17.00 -0.62 2.84
CA GLN A 417 17.50 -1.79 2.12
C GLN A 417 17.00 -1.83 0.67
N THR A 418 15.80 -1.29 0.42
CA THR A 418 15.23 -1.17 -0.93
C THR A 418 15.91 -0.12 -1.81
N GLU A 419 16.75 0.76 -1.27
CA GLU A 419 17.53 1.72 -2.08
C GLU A 419 18.72 1.08 -2.82
N ARG A 420 19.12 -0.14 -2.46
CA ARG A 420 20.07 -0.93 -3.27
C ARG A 420 19.34 -1.55 -4.46
N GLU A 421 19.00 -0.69 -5.41
CA GLU A 421 18.24 -1.04 -6.61
C GLU A 421 19.07 -1.95 -7.53
N THR A 422 18.41 -2.96 -8.09
CA THR A 422 18.86 -3.57 -9.35
C THR A 422 17.87 -3.14 -10.40
N GLU A 423 18.35 -2.48 -11.44
CA GLU A 423 17.52 -2.09 -12.58
C GLU A 423 16.85 -3.34 -13.14
N ALA A 424 15.52 -3.30 -13.21
CA ALA A 424 14.77 -4.33 -13.90
C ALA A 424 14.86 -4.03 -15.39
N PRO A 425 15.46 -4.91 -16.22
CA PRO A 425 15.78 -4.59 -17.61
C PRO A 425 14.58 -4.28 -18.52
N TYR A 426 13.33 -4.47 -18.04
CA TYR A 426 12.09 -4.24 -18.79
C TYR A 426 11.08 -3.30 -18.13
N LEU A 427 11.31 -2.90 -16.87
CA LEU A 427 10.39 -2.05 -16.12
C LEU A 427 10.98 -0.68 -15.78
N GLY A 428 12.30 -0.49 -16.02
CA GLY A 428 12.89 0.83 -16.04
C GLY A 428 12.25 1.70 -17.12
N GLU A 429 12.23 3.01 -16.88
CA GLU A 429 11.76 4.02 -17.83
C GLU A 429 12.38 3.70 -19.20
N ILE A 430 11.55 3.29 -20.15
CA ILE A 430 11.98 3.18 -21.55
C ILE A 430 12.40 4.60 -21.89
N ASP A 431 13.71 4.82 -22.03
CA ASP A 431 14.23 6.09 -22.50
C ASP A 431 13.73 6.27 -23.95
N THR A 432 12.53 6.83 -24.06
CA THR A 432 11.86 7.10 -25.34
C THR A 432 12.66 8.08 -26.18
N THR A 433 13.61 8.80 -25.57
CA THR A 433 14.50 9.72 -26.30
C THR A 433 15.58 9.00 -27.08
N ALA A 434 16.00 7.80 -26.66
CA ALA A 434 17.02 7.02 -27.36
C ALA A 434 16.45 6.25 -28.58
N ASP A 435 15.20 5.80 -28.52
CA ASP A 435 14.59 5.01 -29.60
C ASP A 435 14.03 5.89 -30.74
N ASP A 436 13.65 7.14 -30.46
CA ASP A 436 13.26 8.10 -31.50
C ASP A 436 14.47 8.60 -32.34
N ALA A 437 15.69 8.53 -31.81
CA ALA A 437 16.91 8.85 -32.56
C ALA A 437 17.35 7.74 -33.53
N ALA A 438 16.87 6.50 -33.33
CA ALA A 438 17.22 5.34 -34.14
C ALA A 438 16.19 5.03 -35.24
N ARG A 439 15.07 5.77 -35.32
CA ARG A 439 14.14 5.68 -36.45
C ARG A 439 14.83 6.23 -37.72
N PRO A 440 15.15 5.40 -38.73
CA PRO A 440 15.59 5.92 -40.00
C PRO A 440 14.48 6.83 -40.55
N ALA A 441 14.86 8.02 -41.03
CA ALA A 441 13.96 8.96 -41.66
C ALA A 441 13.12 8.21 -42.69
N THR A 442 11.82 8.13 -42.43
CA THR A 442 10.89 7.35 -43.25
C THR A 442 10.92 7.90 -44.66
N GLU A 443 11.42 7.09 -45.59
CA GLU A 443 11.30 7.29 -47.02
C GLU A 443 9.82 7.48 -47.35
N ALA A 444 9.51 8.54 -48.11
CA ALA A 444 8.14 8.90 -48.43
C ALA A 444 7.39 7.71 -49.06
N PRO A 445 6.12 7.46 -48.69
CA PRO A 445 5.36 6.35 -49.23
C PRO A 445 5.20 6.50 -50.74
N THR A 446 5.81 5.58 -51.50
CA THR A 446 5.56 5.40 -52.93
C THR A 446 4.07 5.10 -53.13
N PRO A 447 3.35 5.79 -54.03
CA PRO A 447 1.94 5.55 -54.25
C PRO A 447 1.72 4.11 -54.74
N ALA A 448 0.90 3.37 -53.99
CA ALA A 448 0.55 2.00 -54.28
C ALA A 448 -0.24 1.89 -55.59
N THR A 449 0.28 1.07 -56.52
CA THR A 449 -0.45 0.60 -57.69
C THR A 449 -1.60 -0.33 -57.25
N PRO A 450 -2.85 -0.13 -57.69
CA PRO A 450 -3.95 -1.02 -57.33
C PRO A 450 -3.81 -2.36 -58.06
N LEU A 451 -3.54 -3.42 -57.32
CA LEU A 451 -3.67 -4.81 -57.75
C LEU A 451 -4.97 -5.38 -57.15
N PHE A 452 -6.06 -5.30 -57.91
CA PHE A 452 -7.28 -6.08 -57.65
C PHE A 452 -7.62 -6.86 -58.91
N GLY A 453 -7.53 -8.18 -58.82
CA GLY A 453 -7.83 -9.12 -59.89
C GLY A 453 -7.68 -10.55 -59.41
N ALA A 454 -8.52 -10.98 -58.47
CA ALA A 454 -8.68 -12.39 -58.15
C ALA A 454 -10.18 -12.69 -58.02
N THR A 455 -10.70 -13.32 -59.06
CA THR A 455 -12.02 -13.93 -59.13
C THR A 455 -12.08 -15.14 -58.21
N PHE A 456 -13.03 -15.15 -57.27
CA PHE A 456 -13.43 -16.33 -56.51
C PHE A 456 -14.24 -17.24 -57.44
N SER A 457 -13.84 -18.51 -57.54
CA SER A 457 -14.56 -19.56 -58.26
C SER A 457 -15.20 -20.48 -57.22
N ASP A 458 -16.53 -20.55 -57.23
CA ASP A 458 -17.31 -21.58 -56.52
C ASP A 458 -17.23 -22.90 -57.30
N SER A 459 -16.73 -23.97 -56.68
CA SER A 459 -17.15 -25.36 -56.99
C SER A 459 -16.74 -26.31 -55.85
N ASP A 460 -17.75 -27.07 -55.40
CA ASP A 460 -17.78 -28.38 -54.70
C ASP A 460 -17.22 -28.54 -53.28
#